data_AF-A0A973G6V9-F1
#
_entry.id   AF-A0A973G6V9-F1
#
_cell.length_a   1.000
_cell.length_b   1.000
_cell.length_c   1.000
_cell.angle_alpha   90.00
_cell.angle_beta   90.00
_cell.angle_gamma   90.00
#
_symmetry.space_group_name_H-M   'P 1'
#
loop_
_entity.id
_entity.type
_entity.pdbx_description
1 polymer ?
#
loop_
_entity_poly.entity_id
_entity_poly.type
_entity_poly.pdbx_seq_one_letter_code
_entity_poly.pdbx_strand_id
1 'polypeptide(L)'
;WRDKTKGQWPDVPDGKRNQYTIGEIKHWLTVYLYRFFKLTQYKRSCVPNGPKVGSGGSLSPRGDYRAPSDSEATVWMENAKNIPENDD
;
A
#
# COMPACT_ATOMS: atom_id res chain seq x y z
N TRP A 1 -14.75 2.77 -4.32
CA TRP A 1 -14.21 1.61 -3.60
C TRP A 1 -15.33 0.79 -2.97
N ARG A 2 -16.24 1.40 -2.18
CA ARG A 2 -17.40 0.69 -1.59
C ARG A 2 -18.50 0.36 -2.59
N ASP A 3 -18.79 1.27 -3.52
CA ASP A 3 -19.83 1.12 -4.53
C ASP A 3 -19.22 1.30 -5.92
N LYS A 4 -19.35 0.27 -6.77
CA LYS A 4 -18.80 0.28 -8.13
C LYS A 4 -19.60 1.16 -9.11
N THR A 5 -20.82 1.53 -8.75
CA THR A 5 -21.69 2.39 -9.57
C THR A 5 -21.44 3.88 -9.34
N LYS A 6 -20.67 4.23 -8.30
CA LYS A 6 -20.37 5.60 -7.92
C LYS A 6 -18.94 6.01 -8.31
N GLY A 7 -18.79 7.29 -8.65
CA GLY A 7 -17.51 7.90 -9.01
C GLY A 7 -17.14 7.69 -10.48
N GLN A 8 -15.95 8.15 -10.85
CA GLN A 8 -15.39 7.96 -12.19
C GLN A 8 -14.48 6.75 -12.21
N TRP A 9 -14.66 5.93 -13.24
CA TRP A 9 -13.73 4.87 -13.58
C TRP A 9 -12.90 5.33 -14.78
N PRO A 10 -11.60 4.97 -14.84
CA PRO A 10 -10.84 5.00 -16.08
C PRO A 10 -11.46 4.05 -17.11
N ASP A 11 -10.75 3.73 -18.21
CA ASP A 11 -11.17 2.79 -19.26
C ASP A 11 -11.27 1.31 -18.79
N VAL A 12 -11.96 1.08 -17.67
CA VAL A 12 -12.20 -0.20 -17.01
C VAL A 12 -13.61 -0.68 -17.37
N PRO A 13 -13.75 -1.82 -18.06
CA PRO A 13 -15.04 -2.41 -18.38
C PRO A 13 -15.87 -2.72 -17.13
N ASP A 14 -17.20 -2.61 -17.23
CA ASP A 14 -18.13 -2.78 -16.10
C ASP A 14 -17.94 -4.10 -15.35
N GLY A 15 -17.69 -5.20 -16.08
CA GLY A 15 -17.45 -6.53 -15.51
C GLY A 15 -16.17 -6.66 -14.70
N LYS A 16 -15.25 -5.69 -14.78
CA LYS A 16 -13.98 -5.66 -14.04
C LYS A 16 -13.94 -4.61 -12.93
N ARG A 17 -15.05 -3.92 -12.68
CA ARG A 17 -15.15 -2.92 -11.61
C ARG A 17 -15.40 -3.62 -10.27
N ASN A 18 -14.35 -3.67 -9.46
CA ASN A 18 -14.42 -4.26 -8.13
C ASN A 18 -14.98 -3.28 -7.10
N GLN A 19 -15.60 -3.84 -6.07
CA GLN A 19 -16.00 -3.13 -4.87
C GLN A 19 -15.40 -3.86 -3.66
N TYR A 20 -15.04 -3.11 -2.62
CA TYR A 20 -14.41 -3.64 -1.41
C TYR A 20 -15.08 -3.04 -0.19
N THR A 21 -15.29 -3.87 0.82
CA THR A 21 -15.70 -3.46 2.16
C THR A 21 -14.55 -2.79 2.90
N ILE A 22 -14.85 -2.02 3.96
CA ILE A 22 -13.80 -1.43 4.80
C ILE A 22 -12.91 -2.50 5.45
N GLY A 23 -13.47 -3.65 5.84
CA GLY A 23 -12.72 -4.78 6.41
C GLY A 23 -11.71 -5.38 5.44
N GLU A 24 -12.08 -5.58 4.18
CA GLU A 24 -11.15 -6.04 3.14
C GLU A 24 -10.02 -5.04 2.91
N ILE A 25 -10.33 -3.74 2.87
CA ILE A 25 -9.32 -2.68 2.74
C ILE A 25 -8.39 -2.68 3.95
N LYS A 26 -8.93 -2.76 5.16
CA LYS A 26 -8.15 -2.82 6.41
C LYS A 26 -7.22 -4.03 6.40
N HIS A 27 -7.70 -5.20 5.99
CA HIS A 27 -6.90 -6.41 5.88
C HIS A 27 -5.69 -6.20 4.97
N TRP A 28 -5.92 -5.77 3.72
CA TRP A 28 -4.82 -5.57 2.76
C TRP A 28 -3.89 -4.42 3.11
N LEU A 29 -4.42 -3.36 3.73
CA LEU A 29 -3.61 -2.28 4.27
C LEU A 29 -2.68 -2.80 5.37
N THR A 30 -3.19 -3.63 6.29
CA THR A 30 -2.40 -4.21 7.37
C THR A 30 -1.27 -5.09 6.82
N VAL A 31 -1.56 -5.91 5.80
CA VAL A 31 -0.55 -6.69 5.07
C VAL A 31 0.50 -5.78 4.43
N TYR A 32 0.07 -4.68 3.81
CA TYR A 32 0.97 -3.69 3.22
C TYR A 32 1.86 -3.04 4.27
N LEU A 33 1.31 -2.52 5.37
CA LEU A 33 2.06 -1.83 6.43
C LEU A 33 3.15 -2.73 7.01
N TYR A 34 2.80 -3.98 7.33
CA TYR A 34 3.75 -4.95 7.85
C TYR A 34 4.86 -5.27 6.83
N ARG A 35 4.51 -5.57 5.57
CA ARG A 35 5.50 -5.94 4.56
C ARG A 35 6.38 -4.76 4.15
N PHE A 36 5.79 -3.59 4.00
CA PHE A 36 6.46 -2.39 3.50
C PHE A 36 7.44 -1.82 4.53
N PHE A 37 6.99 -1.64 5.78
CA PHE A 37 7.80 -0.98 6.81
C PHE A 37 8.72 -1.93 7.59
N LYS A 38 8.36 -3.22 7.73
CA LYS A 38 9.19 -4.19 8.48
C LYS A 38 9.93 -5.17 7.57
N LEU A 39 9.21 -5.91 6.73
CA LEU A 39 9.79 -7.12 6.12
C LEU A 39 10.65 -6.89 4.88
N THR A 40 10.36 -5.86 4.06
CA THR A 40 10.91 -5.81 2.68
C THR A 40 12.02 -4.80 2.46
N GLN A 41 12.31 -3.92 3.43
CA GLN A 41 13.28 -2.84 3.20
C GLN A 41 14.70 -3.35 2.93
N TYR A 42 15.13 -4.43 3.59
CA TYR A 42 16.45 -5.05 3.32
C TYR A 42 16.61 -5.54 1.87
N LYS A 43 15.53 -5.91 1.19
CA LYS A 43 15.59 -6.30 -0.23
C LYS A 43 15.79 -5.07 -1.12
N ARG A 44 15.35 -3.91 -0.66
CA ARG A 44 15.42 -2.64 -1.41
C ARG A 44 16.77 -1.96 -1.28
N SER A 45 17.51 -2.19 -0.19
CA SER A 45 18.83 -1.59 0.02
C SER A 45 19.87 -1.96 -1.04
N CYS A 46 19.67 -3.07 -1.77
CA CYS A 46 20.56 -3.58 -2.82
C CYS A 46 19.92 -3.63 -4.22
N VAL A 47 18.89 -2.82 -4.50
CA VAL A 47 18.21 -2.82 -5.81
C VAL A 47 19.14 -2.30 -6.92
N PRO A 48 19.21 -2.97 -8.10
CA PRO A 48 20.00 -2.52 -9.25
C PRO A 48 19.63 -1.11 -9.75
N ASN A 49 20.47 -0.56 -10.63
CA ASN A 49 20.18 0.73 -11.26
C ASN A 49 18.94 0.64 -12.16
N GLY A 50 18.14 1.71 -12.18
CA GLY A 50 16.98 1.84 -13.07
C GLY A 50 16.41 3.26 -13.01
N PRO A 51 15.79 3.74 -14.09
CA PRO A 51 15.18 5.07 -14.11
C PRO A 51 13.91 5.11 -13.26
N LYS A 52 13.68 6.22 -12.56
CA LYS A 52 12.38 6.53 -11.95
C LYS A 52 11.35 6.78 -13.05
N VAL A 53 10.15 6.22 -12.92
CA VAL A 53 9.03 6.45 -13.82
C VAL A 53 7.83 6.93 -13.01
N GLY A 54 7.15 7.97 -13.49
CA GLY A 54 6.01 8.58 -12.82
C GLY A 54 6.39 9.61 -11.73
N SER A 55 5.42 10.43 -11.34
CA SER A 55 5.59 11.48 -10.34
C SER A 55 5.48 10.99 -8.89
N GLY A 56 4.85 9.83 -8.67
CA GLY A 56 4.55 9.28 -7.33
C GLY A 56 5.75 8.77 -6.53
N GLY A 57 6.97 8.79 -7.09
CA GLY A 57 8.18 8.32 -6.42
C GLY A 57 8.65 6.93 -6.88
N SER A 58 9.83 6.55 -6.39
CA SER A 58 10.47 5.25 -6.60
C SER A 58 10.94 4.64 -5.28
N LEU A 59 11.20 3.34 -5.28
CA LEU A 59 11.66 2.62 -4.09
C LEU A 59 13.19 2.44 -4.07
N SER A 60 13.92 3.25 -4.82
CA SER A 60 15.38 3.21 -4.82
C SER A 60 15.91 3.77 -3.49
N PRO A 61 16.81 3.04 -2.78
CA PRO A 61 17.45 3.52 -1.56
C PRO A 61 18.39 4.72 -1.84
N ARG A 62 18.68 4.97 -3.11
CA ARG A 62 19.51 6.08 -3.60
C ARG A 62 18.69 7.30 -4.03
N GLY A 63 17.35 7.15 -4.10
CA GLY A 63 16.43 8.15 -4.63
C GLY A 63 15.38 8.58 -3.60
N ASP A 64 14.12 8.29 -3.89
CA ASP A 64 12.99 8.86 -3.14
C ASP A 64 12.73 8.18 -1.78
N TYR A 65 13.10 6.90 -1.61
CA TYR A 65 12.77 6.14 -0.39
C TYR A 65 14.02 5.67 0.37
N ARG A 66 14.38 6.41 1.42
CA ARG A 66 15.49 6.08 2.33
C ARG A 66 14.93 5.65 3.68
N ALA A 67 15.08 4.38 4.02
CA ALA A 67 14.60 3.82 5.28
C ALA A 67 15.58 2.76 5.82
N PRO A 68 15.72 2.61 7.16
CA PRO A 68 16.51 1.56 7.78
C PRO A 68 15.96 0.16 7.45
N SER A 69 16.85 -0.81 7.21
CA SER A 69 16.45 -2.18 6.86
C SER A 69 15.91 -2.99 8.04
N ASP A 70 16.15 -2.50 9.24
CA ASP A 70 15.78 -3.03 10.56
C ASP A 70 14.64 -2.23 11.22
N SER A 71 13.90 -1.44 10.43
CA SER A 71 12.74 -0.69 10.91
C SER A 71 11.60 -1.61 11.36
N GLU A 72 10.77 -1.10 12.27
CA GLU A 72 9.58 -1.80 12.78
C GLU A 72 8.28 -1.17 12.29
N ALA A 73 7.24 -1.99 12.12
CA ALA A 73 5.91 -1.55 11.68
C ALA A 73 4.95 -1.22 12.84
N THR A 74 5.39 -1.35 14.09
CA THR A 74 4.54 -1.33 15.30
C THR A 74 3.58 -0.15 15.35
N VAL A 75 4.05 1.08 15.13
CA VAL A 75 3.21 2.29 15.21
C VAL A 75 2.11 2.26 14.14
N TRP A 76 2.43 1.81 12.93
CA TRP A 76 1.45 1.70 11.84
C TRP A 76 0.41 0.61 12.10
N MET A 77 0.84 -0.52 12.66
CA MET A 77 -0.06 -1.61 13.03
C MET A 77 -1.00 -1.20 14.16
N GLU A 78 -0.52 -0.40 15.12
CA GLU A 78 -1.35 0.17 16.18
C GLU A 78 -2.40 1.13 15.62
N ASN A 79 -1.99 2.01 14.70
CA ASN A 79 -2.91 2.93 14.03
C ASN A 79 -3.97 2.19 13.20
N ALA A 80 -3.60 1.08 12.55
CA ALA A 80 -4.53 0.27 11.76
C ALA A 80 -5.66 -0.33 12.62
N LYS A 81 -5.46 -0.54 13.93
CA LYS A 81 -6.51 -1.04 14.83
C LYS A 81 -7.68 -0.08 14.95
N ASN A 82 -7.45 1.22 14.76
CA ASN A 82 -8.49 2.26 14.83
C ASN A 82 -9.42 2.26 13.60
N ILE A 83 -9.12 1.48 12.57
CA ILE A 83 -9.96 1.35 11.38
C ILE A 83 -11.11 0.37 11.68
N PRO A 84 -12.36 0.66 11.30
CA PRO A 84 -13.48 -0.27 11.46
C PRO A 84 -13.25 -1.61 10.75
N GLU A 85 -13.76 -2.70 11.34
CA GLU A 85 -13.75 -4.03 10.71
C GLU A 85 -14.87 -4.21 9.69
N ASN A 86 -16.00 -3.55 9.93
CA ASN A 86 -17.20 -3.65 9.10
C ASN A 86 -17.72 -2.28 8.72
N ASP A 87 -18.57 -2.27 7.70
CA ASP A 87 -19.12 -1.11 7.01
C ASP A 87 -20.26 -0.40 7.77
N ASP A 88 -20.46 -0.75 9.06
CA ASP A 88 -21.54 -0.29 9.96
C ASP A 88 -21.52 1.23 10.20
#